data_AF-A0A920HJ01-F1
#
_entry.id   AF-A0A920HJ01-F1
#
_cell.length_a   1.000
_cell.length_b   1.000
_cell.length_c   1.000
_cell.angle_alpha   90.00
_cell.angle_beta   90.00
_cell.angle_gamma   90.00
#
_symmetry.space_group_name_H-M   'P 1'
#
loop_
_entity.id
_entity.type
_entity.pdbx_description
1 polymer ?
#
loop_
_entity_poly.entity_id
_entity_poly.type
_entity_poly.pdbx_seq_one_letter_code
_entity_poly.pdbx_strand_id
1 'polypeptide(L)'
;MNHLGDCGSVVAVENIVNVARLAKDVMEKTPHVMLAGKGAEEFAISQGYEKRDLLTEKSKEDWKKWLENEDYKPIINIENHDTIGMLCLDKNNNISGACTTSGLAYKMKGRVGDSPIIGSGLFIDNKIGGAVATGLGEEVLKTVGSFLVVELMRQGKSPQEACEAAVKRIVSSNSQKNKFQVAYIAMSKKWRCRLI
;
A
#
# COMPACT_ATOMS: atom_id res chain seq x y z
N MET A 1 -0.11 -0.16 -10.26
CA MET A 1 0.45 0.84 -11.21
C MET A 1 1.30 0.09 -12.22
N ASN A 2 1.20 0.43 -13.50
CA ASN A 2 1.95 -0.23 -14.58
C ASN A 2 3.15 0.62 -15.04
N HIS A 3 3.87 0.11 -16.04
CA HIS A 3 5.06 0.75 -16.60
C HIS A 3 4.78 1.97 -17.50
N LEU A 4 3.52 2.20 -17.90
CA LEU A 4 3.11 3.35 -18.71
C LEU A 4 2.70 4.55 -17.85
N GLY A 5 2.60 4.36 -16.53
CA GLY A 5 2.10 5.37 -15.59
C GLY A 5 0.61 5.19 -15.28
N ASP A 6 -0.07 4.22 -15.89
CA ASP A 6 -1.47 3.94 -15.57
C ASP A 6 -1.58 3.36 -14.17
N CYS A 7 -2.64 3.75 -13.48
CA CYS A 7 -2.91 3.31 -12.14
C CYS A 7 -4.41 3.12 -11.91
N GLY A 8 -4.71 2.24 -10.95
CA GLY A 8 -6.04 2.05 -10.44
C GLY A 8 -5.94 1.69 -8.97
N SER A 9 -7.00 2.05 -8.24
CA SER A 9 -7.06 1.97 -6.80
C SER A 9 -8.48 1.74 -6.34
N VAL A 10 -8.62 1.02 -5.24
CA VAL A 10 -9.88 0.89 -4.53
C VAL A 10 -9.65 1.05 -3.04
N VAL A 11 -10.58 1.74 -2.36
CA VAL A 11 -10.49 2.02 -0.92
C VAL A 11 -11.76 1.62 -0.19
N ALA A 12 -11.60 1.13 1.04
CA ALA A 12 -12.71 0.74 1.92
C ALA A 12 -13.72 -0.23 1.25
N VAL A 13 -13.23 -1.14 0.42
CA VAL A 13 -14.06 -2.16 -0.24
C VAL A 13 -14.37 -3.27 0.74
N GLU A 14 -15.64 -3.65 0.80
CA GLU A 14 -16.13 -4.76 1.60
C GLU A 14 -16.49 -5.93 0.67
N ASN A 15 -16.49 -7.15 1.22
CA ASN A 15 -16.98 -8.37 0.56
C ASN A 15 -16.26 -8.84 -0.71
N ILE A 16 -15.17 -8.20 -1.14
CA ILE A 16 -14.39 -8.57 -2.32
C ILE A 16 -13.00 -9.06 -1.92
N VAL A 17 -12.69 -10.32 -2.22
CA VAL A 17 -11.40 -10.94 -1.84
C VAL A 17 -10.21 -10.29 -2.54
N ASN A 18 -10.26 -10.17 -3.86
CA ASN A 18 -9.10 -9.83 -4.69
C ASN A 18 -9.08 -8.35 -5.08
N VAL A 19 -8.94 -7.45 -4.11
CA VAL A 19 -8.96 -6.00 -4.33
C VAL A 19 -7.82 -5.48 -5.21
N ALA A 20 -6.66 -6.13 -5.23
CA ALA A 20 -5.57 -5.78 -6.14
C ALA A 20 -5.96 -6.00 -7.62
N ARG A 21 -6.70 -7.09 -7.91
CA ARG A 21 -7.26 -7.35 -9.24
C ARG A 21 -8.34 -6.32 -9.56
N LEU A 22 -9.20 -5.98 -8.61
CA LEU A 22 -10.24 -4.96 -8.78
C LEU A 22 -9.63 -3.59 -9.10
N ALA A 23 -8.55 -3.20 -8.42
CA ALA A 23 -7.81 -1.99 -8.71
C ALA A 23 -7.23 -1.98 -10.14
N LYS A 24 -6.78 -3.13 -10.65
CA LYS A 24 -6.39 -3.28 -12.06
C LYS A 24 -7.58 -3.09 -13.01
N ASP A 25 -8.75 -3.62 -12.67
CA ASP A 25 -9.96 -3.41 -13.48
C ASP A 25 -10.40 -1.94 -13.48
N VAL A 26 -10.24 -1.20 -12.37
CA VAL A 26 -10.45 0.26 -12.35
C VAL A 26 -9.55 0.96 -13.37
N MET A 27 -8.25 0.61 -13.37
CA MET A 27 -7.24 1.17 -14.29
C MET A 27 -7.57 0.89 -15.76
N GLU A 28 -8.01 -0.33 -16.10
CA GLU A 28 -8.14 -0.77 -17.49
C GLU A 28 -9.54 -0.54 -18.09
N LYS A 29 -10.58 -0.44 -17.25
CA LYS A 29 -11.98 -0.49 -17.69
C LYS A 29 -12.80 0.74 -17.32
N THR A 30 -12.17 1.75 -16.72
CA THR A 30 -12.85 3.01 -16.36
C THR A 30 -11.99 4.21 -16.73
N PRO A 31 -12.57 5.40 -16.90
CA PRO A 31 -11.80 6.63 -17.06
C PRO A 31 -11.25 7.18 -15.72
N HIS A 32 -11.41 6.44 -14.62
CA HIS A 32 -11.05 6.87 -13.27
C HIS A 32 -9.87 6.06 -12.73
N VAL A 33 -9.17 6.62 -11.74
CA VAL A 33 -8.00 5.98 -11.11
C VAL A 33 -8.27 5.46 -9.70
N MET A 34 -9.40 5.82 -9.10
CA MET A 34 -9.73 5.43 -7.72
C MET A 34 -11.25 5.34 -7.53
N LEU A 35 -11.72 4.25 -6.93
CA LEU A 35 -13.10 4.09 -6.46
C LEU A 35 -13.11 3.79 -4.95
N ALA A 36 -14.20 4.15 -4.28
CA ALA A 36 -14.32 4.04 -2.82
C ALA A 36 -15.60 3.35 -2.38
N GLY A 37 -15.51 2.59 -1.28
CA GLY A 37 -16.65 2.04 -0.54
C GLY A 37 -17.63 1.29 -1.41
N LYS A 38 -18.92 1.60 -1.23
CA LYS A 38 -20.02 0.96 -1.95
C LYS A 38 -19.89 1.08 -3.48
N GLY A 39 -19.42 2.21 -4.00
CA GLY A 39 -19.25 2.39 -5.44
C GLY A 39 -18.18 1.47 -6.03
N ALA A 40 -17.11 1.20 -5.28
CA ALA A 40 -16.10 0.23 -5.68
C ALA A 40 -16.64 -1.22 -5.63
N GLU A 41 -17.48 -1.54 -4.64
CA GLU A 41 -18.16 -2.83 -4.55
C GLU A 41 -19.15 -3.04 -5.71
N GLU A 42 -20.00 -2.05 -6.00
CA GLU A 42 -20.94 -2.07 -7.13
C GLU A 42 -20.19 -2.24 -8.47
N PHE A 43 -19.07 -1.54 -8.65
CA PHE A 43 -18.19 -1.75 -9.79
C PHE A 43 -17.65 -3.19 -9.84
N ALA A 44 -17.18 -3.74 -8.72
CA ALA A 44 -16.69 -5.12 -8.68
C ALA A 44 -17.77 -6.13 -9.13
N ILE A 45 -19.02 -5.96 -8.68
CA ILE A 45 -20.12 -6.83 -9.11
C ILE A 45 -20.39 -6.69 -10.61
N SER A 46 -20.34 -5.46 -11.15
CA SER A 46 -20.47 -5.23 -12.60
C SER A 46 -19.36 -5.92 -13.42
N GLN A 47 -18.20 -6.16 -12.81
CA GLN A 47 -17.07 -6.87 -13.42
C GLN A 47 -17.10 -8.39 -13.18
N GLY A 48 -18.15 -8.92 -12.56
CA GLY A 48 -18.34 -10.36 -12.31
C GLY A 48 -17.63 -10.89 -11.07
N TYR A 49 -17.26 -10.03 -10.11
CA TYR A 49 -16.72 -10.50 -8.84
C TYR A 49 -17.84 -11.04 -7.94
N GLU A 50 -17.54 -12.10 -7.21
CA GLU A 50 -18.44 -12.66 -6.20
C GLU A 50 -18.27 -11.96 -4.85
N LYS A 51 -19.38 -11.66 -4.18
CA LYS A 51 -19.36 -11.23 -2.78
C LYS A 51 -19.06 -12.43 -1.89
N ARG A 52 -18.18 -12.24 -0.92
CA ARG A 52 -17.88 -13.23 0.13
C ARG A 52 -17.78 -12.53 1.48
N ASP A 53 -18.27 -13.18 2.52
CA ASP A 53 -17.99 -12.74 3.88
C ASP A 53 -16.50 -12.96 4.18
N LEU A 54 -15.79 -11.86 4.43
CA LEU A 54 -14.35 -11.87 4.73
C LEU A 54 -14.09 -11.96 6.24
N LEU A 55 -15.13 -11.81 7.07
CA LEU A 55 -15.01 -11.88 8.52
C LEU A 55 -14.98 -13.34 8.95
N THR A 56 -13.76 -13.88 9.11
CA THR A 56 -13.60 -15.24 9.64
C THR A 56 -14.07 -15.33 11.09
N GLU A 57 -14.48 -16.53 11.53
CA GLU A 57 -14.89 -16.73 12.94
C GLU A 57 -13.78 -16.35 13.92
N LYS A 58 -12.51 -16.64 13.59
CA LYS A 58 -11.36 -16.19 14.39
C LYS A 58 -11.30 -14.65 14.49
N SER A 59 -11.37 -13.95 13.37
CA SER A 59 -11.35 -12.48 13.35
C SER A 59 -12.53 -11.86 14.12
N LYS A 60 -13.69 -12.53 14.09
CA LYS A 60 -14.89 -12.14 14.82
C LYS A 60 -14.75 -12.35 16.33
N GLU A 61 -14.15 -13.45 16.77
CA GLU A 61 -13.82 -13.69 18.17
C GLU A 61 -12.80 -12.67 18.69
N ASP A 62 -11.74 -12.41 17.93
CA ASP A 62 -10.70 -11.43 18.28
C ASP A 62 -11.30 -10.01 18.37
N TRP A 63 -12.17 -9.65 17.43
CA TRP A 63 -12.92 -8.39 17.46
C TRP A 63 -13.83 -8.26 18.69
N LYS A 64 -14.56 -9.32 19.05
CA LYS A 64 -15.41 -9.32 20.26
C LYS A 64 -14.60 -9.14 21.54
N LYS A 65 -13.44 -9.80 21.65
CA LYS A 65 -12.52 -9.63 22.80
C LYS A 65 -11.97 -8.20 22.86
N TRP A 66 -11.64 -7.61 21.71
CA TRP A 66 -11.17 -6.23 21.66
C TRP A 66 -12.24 -5.23 22.14
N LEU A 67 -13.52 -5.46 21.82
CA LEU A 67 -14.64 -4.62 22.28
C LEU A 67 -14.82 -4.59 23.80
N GLU A 68 -14.26 -5.54 24.56
CA GLU A 68 -14.35 -5.52 26.03
C GLU A 68 -13.53 -4.38 26.65
N ASN A 69 -12.44 -3.96 25.99
CA ASN A 69 -11.53 -2.93 26.49
C ASN A 69 -11.44 -1.69 25.58
N GLU A 70 -11.82 -1.81 24.30
CA GLU A 70 -11.79 -0.77 23.25
C GLU A 70 -10.47 0.02 23.14
N ASP A 71 -9.37 -0.56 23.61
CA ASP A 71 -8.06 0.09 23.63
C ASP A 71 -7.43 0.01 22.22
N TYR A 72 -7.58 1.08 21.46
CA TYR A 72 -7.01 1.18 20.12
C TYR A 72 -5.51 1.47 20.16
N LYS A 73 -4.70 0.40 20.14
CA LYS A 73 -3.24 0.46 20.04
C LYS A 73 -2.77 -0.32 18.83
N PRO A 74 -2.53 0.34 17.67
CA PRO A 74 -2.02 -0.35 16.50
C PRO A 74 -0.56 -0.78 16.74
N ILE A 75 -0.38 -2.03 17.17
CA ILE A 75 0.95 -2.65 17.29
C ILE A 75 1.31 -3.19 15.92
N ILE A 76 2.24 -2.53 15.24
CA ILE A 76 2.79 -3.02 13.98
C ILE A 76 4.01 -3.87 14.32
N ASN A 77 3.86 -5.18 14.23
CA ASN A 77 4.95 -6.14 14.39
C ASN A 77 4.85 -7.22 13.30
N ILE A 78 5.80 -8.16 13.28
CA ILE A 78 5.87 -9.28 12.32
C ILE A 78 4.56 -10.09 12.25
N GLU A 79 3.74 -10.09 13.30
CA GLU A 79 2.53 -10.90 13.43
C GLU A 79 1.23 -10.11 13.15
N ASN A 80 1.27 -8.77 13.04
CA ASN A 80 0.08 -7.90 13.07
C ASN A 80 0.03 -6.85 11.94
N HIS A 81 0.59 -7.13 10.76
CA HIS A 81 0.47 -6.20 9.62
C HIS A 81 0.20 -6.91 8.29
N ASP A 82 -0.99 -6.67 7.75
CA ASP A 82 -1.53 -7.33 6.55
C ASP A 82 -1.26 -6.55 5.24
N THR A 83 -0.23 -5.70 5.18
CA THR A 83 0.12 -5.05 3.90
C THR A 83 1.13 -5.88 3.11
N ILE A 84 0.73 -6.26 1.90
CA ILE A 84 1.63 -6.83 0.90
C ILE A 84 1.87 -5.78 -0.19
N GLY A 85 3.14 -5.41 -0.33
CA GLY A 85 3.65 -4.59 -1.42
C GLY A 85 4.55 -5.41 -2.34
N MET A 86 4.38 -5.28 -3.65
CA MET A 86 5.16 -6.01 -4.64
C MET A 86 5.58 -5.11 -5.80
N LEU A 87 6.84 -5.26 -6.20
CA LEU A 87 7.41 -4.67 -7.41
C LEU A 87 7.98 -5.78 -8.28
N CYS A 88 7.71 -5.72 -9.58
CA CYS A 88 8.19 -6.71 -10.55
C CYS A 88 8.84 -6.00 -11.75
N LEU A 89 9.94 -6.57 -12.24
CA LEU A 89 10.53 -6.24 -13.54
C LEU A 89 10.27 -7.40 -14.49
N ASP A 90 9.73 -7.12 -15.67
CA ASP A 90 9.56 -8.13 -16.71
C ASP A 90 10.83 -8.28 -17.59
N LYS A 91 10.78 -9.25 -18.52
CA LYS A 91 11.87 -9.52 -19.48
C LYS A 91 12.20 -8.36 -20.41
N ASN A 92 11.27 -7.43 -20.63
CA ASN A 92 11.46 -6.26 -21.47
C ASN A 92 12.02 -5.09 -20.67
N ASN A 93 12.38 -5.32 -19.40
CA ASN A 93 12.73 -4.27 -18.47
C ASN A 93 11.59 -3.25 -18.42
N ASN A 94 10.37 -3.69 -18.11
CA ASN A 94 9.27 -2.82 -17.68
C ASN A 94 8.97 -3.10 -16.20
N ILE A 95 8.82 -2.05 -15.40
CA ILE A 95 8.49 -2.18 -13.98
C ILE A 95 6.99 -2.00 -13.73
N SER A 96 6.41 -2.83 -12.87
CA SER A 96 5.02 -2.72 -12.43
C SER A 96 4.91 -3.17 -10.97
N GLY A 97 3.79 -2.89 -10.33
CA GLY A 97 3.64 -3.20 -8.91
C GLY A 97 2.22 -3.04 -8.40
N ALA A 98 2.01 -3.62 -7.22
CA ALA A 98 0.75 -3.66 -6.51
C ALA A 98 1.00 -3.49 -5.01
N CYS A 99 0.04 -2.88 -4.32
CA CYS A 99 0.01 -2.76 -2.87
C CYS A 99 -1.42 -3.03 -2.40
N THR A 100 -1.58 -3.92 -1.42
CA THR A 100 -2.89 -4.35 -0.92
C THR A 100 -2.84 -4.60 0.57
N THR A 101 -3.94 -4.32 1.27
CA THR A 101 -4.01 -4.45 2.73
C THR A 101 -5.46 -4.54 3.22
N SER A 102 -5.68 -5.19 4.35
CA SER A 102 -6.89 -5.02 5.18
C SER A 102 -6.83 -3.73 6.02
N GLY A 103 -5.64 -3.13 6.16
CA GLY A 103 -5.35 -1.93 6.95
C GLY A 103 -5.01 -2.26 8.39
N LEU A 104 -5.03 -1.25 9.27
CA LEU A 104 -4.85 -1.48 10.70
C LEU A 104 -6.08 -2.18 11.28
N ALA A 105 -5.85 -3.18 12.13
CA ALA A 105 -6.90 -3.84 12.89
C ALA A 105 -7.68 -2.83 13.74
N TYR A 106 -9.00 -3.02 13.87
CA TYR A 106 -9.90 -2.21 14.71
C TYR A 106 -9.95 -0.71 14.37
N LYS A 107 -9.47 -0.32 13.19
CA LYS A 107 -9.53 1.05 12.70
C LYS A 107 -10.96 1.58 12.70
N MET A 108 -11.10 2.90 12.86
CA MET A 108 -12.39 3.58 12.64
C MET A 108 -12.97 3.22 11.27
N LYS A 109 -14.29 3.07 11.18
CA LYS A 109 -14.99 2.84 9.91
C LYS A 109 -14.64 3.96 8.92
N GLY A 110 -14.22 3.56 7.72
CA GLY A 110 -13.80 4.49 6.67
C GLY A 110 -12.35 4.95 6.76
N ARG A 111 -11.55 4.54 7.76
CA ARG A 111 -10.11 4.84 7.81
C ARG A 111 -9.40 4.20 6.61
N VAL A 112 -8.62 5.01 5.90
CA VAL A 112 -7.79 4.62 4.75
C VAL A 112 -6.32 4.85 5.08
N GLY A 113 -5.47 3.86 4.79
CA GLY A 113 -4.02 3.96 4.94
C GLY A 113 -3.32 4.36 3.64
N ASP A 114 -2.02 4.13 3.58
CA ASP A 114 -1.16 4.47 2.44
C ASP A 114 -1.30 3.54 1.24
N SER A 115 -1.57 2.25 1.47
CA SER A 115 -1.52 1.20 0.44
C SER A 115 -2.28 1.50 -0.86
N PRO A 116 -3.51 2.06 -0.84
CA PRO A 116 -4.24 2.38 -2.07
C PRO A 116 -3.91 3.76 -2.64
N ILE A 117 -3.08 4.57 -1.97
CA ILE A 117 -2.78 5.94 -2.39
C ILE A 117 -1.49 5.95 -3.22
N ILE A 118 -1.63 6.24 -4.52
CA ILE A 118 -0.50 6.34 -5.45
C ILE A 118 0.43 7.47 -5.00
N GLY A 119 1.72 7.18 -4.96
CA GLY A 119 2.75 8.09 -4.41
C GLY A 119 3.04 7.85 -2.93
N SER A 120 2.07 7.38 -2.14
CA SER A 120 2.31 7.03 -0.74
C SER A 120 2.66 5.56 -0.61
N GLY A 121 1.68 4.65 -0.76
CA GLY A 121 1.89 3.21 -0.59
C GLY A 121 2.64 2.56 -1.74
N LEU A 122 2.47 3.04 -2.97
CA LEU A 122 3.12 2.52 -4.17
C LEU A 122 3.39 3.66 -5.17
N PHE A 123 4.57 3.67 -5.77
CA PHE A 123 4.87 4.56 -6.89
C PHE A 123 5.83 3.91 -7.90
N ILE A 124 5.61 4.15 -9.19
CA ILE A 124 6.39 3.58 -10.29
C ILE A 124 6.64 4.65 -11.34
N ASP A 125 7.91 4.77 -11.75
CA ASP A 125 8.32 5.46 -12.96
C ASP A 125 9.24 4.53 -13.74
N ASN A 126 8.80 4.10 -14.94
CA ASN A 126 9.55 3.12 -15.73
C ASN A 126 10.91 3.61 -16.23
N LYS A 127 11.19 4.93 -16.18
CA LYS A 127 12.51 5.50 -16.47
C LYS A 127 13.46 5.42 -15.27
N ILE A 128 12.93 5.32 -14.04
CA ILE A 128 13.72 5.44 -12.80
C ILE A 128 13.70 4.16 -11.97
N GLY A 129 12.52 3.66 -11.64
CA GLY A 129 12.32 2.57 -10.71
C GLY A 129 10.93 2.60 -10.07
N GLY A 130 10.78 1.86 -8.99
CA GLY A 130 9.55 1.78 -8.21
C GLY A 130 9.84 1.60 -6.74
N ALA A 131 8.90 2.01 -5.91
CA ALA A 131 8.95 1.86 -4.46
C ALA A 131 7.57 1.48 -3.94
N VAL A 132 7.54 0.67 -2.88
CA VAL A 132 6.31 0.30 -2.18
C VAL A 132 6.57 0.29 -0.68
N ALA A 133 5.59 0.75 0.09
CA ALA A 133 5.67 0.95 1.52
C ALA A 133 4.87 -0.09 2.31
N THR A 134 5.24 -0.26 3.57
CA THR A 134 4.46 -0.98 4.57
C THR A 134 4.66 -0.36 5.96
N GLY A 135 3.81 -0.70 6.92
CA GLY A 135 3.82 -0.18 8.28
C GLY A 135 2.71 0.84 8.56
N LEU A 136 3.00 1.85 9.38
CA LEU A 136 2.00 2.81 9.85
C LEU A 136 1.64 3.78 8.72
N GLY A 137 0.54 3.48 8.03
CA GLY A 137 0.13 4.20 6.82
C GLY A 137 -0.02 5.72 7.01
N GLU A 138 -0.40 6.19 8.20
CA GLU A 138 -0.47 7.62 8.51
C GLU A 138 0.89 8.32 8.35
N GLU A 139 1.99 7.65 8.72
CA GLU A 139 3.35 8.21 8.63
C GLU A 139 3.90 8.16 7.21
N VAL A 140 3.54 7.13 6.45
CA VAL A 140 3.84 7.04 5.01
C VAL A 140 3.10 8.13 4.22
N LEU A 141 1.81 8.35 4.54
CA LEU A 141 0.97 9.36 3.88
C LEU A 141 1.50 10.78 4.10
N LYS A 142 1.87 11.14 5.33
CA LYS A 142 2.42 12.47 5.67
C LYS A 142 3.65 12.86 4.86
N THR A 143 4.39 11.88 4.32
CA THR A 143 5.65 12.12 3.60
C THR A 143 5.58 11.81 2.11
N VAL A 144 4.46 11.27 1.62
CA VAL A 144 4.30 10.77 0.24
C VAL A 144 5.48 9.83 -0.12
N GLY A 145 5.70 8.86 0.77
CA GLY A 145 6.95 8.13 0.89
C GLY A 145 7.45 7.41 -0.37
N SER A 146 6.60 6.64 -1.05
CA SER A 146 7.04 5.89 -2.24
C SER A 146 7.46 6.81 -3.39
N PHE A 147 6.73 7.91 -3.61
CA PHE A 147 7.10 8.94 -4.57
C PHE A 147 8.45 9.56 -4.21
N LEU A 148 8.65 9.92 -2.93
CA LEU A 148 9.91 10.46 -2.46
C LEU A 148 11.08 9.49 -2.71
N VAL A 149 10.91 8.19 -2.44
CA VAL A 149 11.94 7.18 -2.69
C VAL A 149 12.30 7.15 -4.18
N VAL A 150 11.31 7.12 -5.07
CA VAL A 150 11.56 7.13 -6.52
C VAL A 150 12.22 8.44 -6.97
N GLU A 151 11.83 9.58 -6.41
CA GLU A 151 12.44 10.87 -6.75
C GLU A 151 13.88 10.98 -6.24
N LEU A 152 14.19 10.43 -5.08
CA LEU A 152 15.57 10.32 -4.59
C LEU A 152 16.43 9.42 -5.49
N MET A 153 15.86 8.33 -6.01
CA MET A 153 16.54 7.52 -7.04
C MET A 153 16.73 8.31 -8.34
N ARG A 154 15.77 9.16 -8.74
CA ARG A 154 15.92 10.06 -9.90
C ARG A 154 17.11 11.01 -9.71
N GLN A 155 17.31 11.49 -8.50
CA GLN A 155 18.42 12.36 -8.11
C GLN A 155 19.77 11.61 -7.98
N GLY A 156 19.80 10.30 -8.26
CA GLY A 156 21.04 9.52 -8.36
C GLY A 156 21.34 8.63 -7.16
N LYS A 157 20.49 8.61 -6.13
CA LYS A 157 20.66 7.67 -5.01
C LYS A 157 20.42 6.23 -5.45
N SER A 158 21.12 5.29 -4.82
CA SER A 158 20.77 3.87 -4.91
C SER A 158 19.41 3.59 -4.24
N PRO A 159 18.74 2.46 -4.55
CA PRO A 159 17.49 2.07 -3.89
C PRO A 159 17.59 2.08 -2.35
N GLN A 160 18.69 1.55 -1.81
CA GLN A 160 18.92 1.49 -0.36
C GLN A 160 19.02 2.89 0.26
N GLU A 161 19.88 3.76 -0.30
CA GLU A 161 20.05 5.14 0.19
C GLU A 161 18.76 5.97 0.08
N ALA A 162 17.95 5.72 -0.96
CA ALA A 162 16.67 6.37 -1.15
C ALA A 162 15.66 5.93 -0.07
N CYS A 163 15.53 4.63 0.20
CA CYS A 163 14.70 4.10 1.28
C CYS A 163 15.11 4.65 2.65
N GLU A 164 16.41 4.60 2.98
CA GLU A 164 16.93 5.12 4.25
C GLU A 164 16.66 6.61 4.43
N ALA A 165 16.83 7.41 3.38
CA ALA A 165 16.54 8.84 3.44
C ALA A 165 15.05 9.13 3.64
N ALA A 166 14.16 8.34 3.03
CA ALA A 166 12.71 8.47 3.26
C ALA A 166 12.32 8.09 4.69
N VAL A 167 12.86 6.99 5.23
CA VAL A 167 12.65 6.61 6.65
C VAL A 167 13.19 7.68 7.59
N LYS A 168 14.40 8.19 7.36
CA LYS A 168 14.98 9.28 8.16
C LYS A 168 14.09 10.54 8.18
N ARG A 169 13.44 10.87 7.06
CA ARG A 169 12.51 12.01 6.99
C ARG A 169 11.27 11.80 7.86
N ILE A 170 10.73 10.59 7.90
CA ILE A 170 9.61 10.25 8.80
C ILE A 170 10.06 10.40 10.26
N VAL A 171 11.20 9.80 10.61
CA VAL A 171 11.74 9.84 11.98
C VAL A 171 12.02 11.27 12.44
N SER A 172 12.58 12.13 11.58
CA SER A 172 12.89 13.52 11.93
C SER A 172 11.66 14.39 12.13
N SER A 173 10.57 14.06 11.45
CA SER A 173 9.33 14.85 11.44
C SER A 173 8.33 14.39 12.48
N ASN A 174 8.61 13.28 13.18
CA ASN A 174 7.69 12.67 14.13
C ASN A 174 8.18 12.85 15.58
N SER A 175 7.31 13.41 16.43
CA SER A 175 7.55 13.59 17.86
C SER A 175 7.49 12.29 18.66
N GLN A 176 6.86 11.23 18.13
CA GLN A 176 6.69 9.92 18.75
C GLN A 176 7.86 8.97 18.47
N LYS A 177 9.09 9.42 18.76
CA LYS A 177 10.32 8.64 18.56
C LYS A 177 10.15 7.20 19.07
N ASN A 178 10.39 6.23 18.17
CA ASN A 178 10.44 4.78 18.40
C ASN A 178 9.11 4.04 18.69
N LYS A 179 7.93 4.62 18.42
CA LYS A 179 6.63 3.94 18.65
C LYS A 179 5.91 3.44 17.40
N PHE A 180 6.56 3.47 16.25
CA PHE A 180 5.96 3.06 14.98
C PHE A 180 6.96 2.30 14.10
N GLN A 181 6.44 1.53 13.16
CA GLN A 181 7.21 0.83 12.13
C GLN A 181 6.79 1.36 10.76
N VAL A 182 7.77 1.69 9.93
CA VAL A 182 7.60 1.97 8.49
C VAL A 182 8.78 1.33 7.76
N ALA A 183 8.50 0.69 6.64
CA ALA A 183 9.52 0.16 5.75
C ALA A 183 9.18 0.45 4.30
N TYR A 184 10.22 0.54 3.48
CA TYR A 184 10.11 0.66 2.02
C TYR A 184 10.96 -0.43 1.38
N ILE A 185 10.46 -1.02 0.31
CA ILE A 185 11.30 -1.73 -0.66
C ILE A 185 11.30 -0.93 -1.96
N ALA A 186 12.44 -0.91 -2.64
CA ALA A 186 12.60 -0.18 -3.89
C ALA A 186 13.43 -0.97 -4.89
N MET A 187 13.13 -0.74 -6.17
CA MET A 187 13.83 -1.35 -7.29
C MET A 187 14.14 -0.26 -8.32
N SER A 188 15.40 -0.15 -8.73
CA SER A 188 15.83 0.82 -9.75
C SER A 188 16.00 0.17 -11.12
N LYS A 189 15.79 0.98 -12.16
CA LYS A 189 16.13 0.65 -13.55
C LYS A 189 17.64 0.65 -13.81
N LYS A 190 18.37 1.48 -13.08
CA LYS A 190 19.84 1.61 -13.18
C LYS A 190 20.55 0.60 -12.29
N TRP A 191 20.02 0.41 -11.08
CA TRP A 191 20.60 -0.45 -10.05
C TRP A 191 19.72 -1.68 -9.87
N ARG A 192 20.07 -2.81 -10.50
CA ARG A 192 19.38 -4.08 -10.28
C ARG A 192 19.43 -4.43 -8.77
N CYS A 193 18.32 -4.91 -8.22
CA CYS A 193 18.13 -5.17 -6.79
C CYS A 193 19.34 -5.85 -6.13
N ARG A 194 19.84 -5.27 -5.05
CA ARG A 194 20.57 -5.99 -4.01
C ARG A 194 19.57 -6.33 -2.91
N LEU A 195 19.23 -7.60 -2.76
CA LEU A 195 18.77 -8.12 -1.47
C LEU A 195 19.98 -8.02 -0.54
N ILE A 196 19.89 -7.19 0.50
CA ILE A 196 20.83 -7.23 1.62
C ILE A 196 20.18 -8.07 2.72
#